data_AF-A0A2Z2M6N3-F1
#
_entry.id   AF-A0A2Z2M6N3-F1
#
_cell.length_a   1.000
_cell.length_b   1.000
_cell.length_c   1.000
_cell.angle_alpha   90.00
_cell.angle_beta   90.00
_cell.angle_gamma   90.00
#
_symmetry.space_group_name_H-M   'P 1'
#
loop_
_entity.id
_entity.type
_entity.pdbx_description
1 polymer ?
#
loop_
_entity_poly.entity_id
_entity_poly.type
_entity_poly.pdbx_seq_one_letter_code
_entity_poly.pdbx_strand_id
1 'polypeptide(L)'
;MKVEELLSIVEETIGELKIALTANQQRAFETPYTSFEFLQRASELDEDLRDLEKLRDYLASLDPEDDLGKYFTEEELEELLRLLELLRKSRPHEY
;
A
#
# COMPACT_ATOMS: atom_id res chain seq x y z
N MET A 1 -15.24 -12.59 1.82
CA MET A 1 -15.17 -11.28 1.14
C MET A 1 -14.89 -11.55 -0.32
N LYS A 2 -15.45 -10.72 -1.20
CA LYS A 2 -15.28 -10.88 -2.64
C LYS A 2 -13.95 -10.28 -3.10
N VAL A 3 -13.48 -10.73 -4.26
CA VAL A 3 -12.30 -10.15 -4.94
C VAL A 3 -12.47 -8.65 -5.13
N GLU A 4 -13.65 -8.18 -5.55
CA GLU A 4 -13.92 -6.74 -5.74
C GLU A 4 -13.70 -5.91 -4.46
N GLU A 5 -14.04 -6.46 -3.30
CA GLU A 5 -13.91 -5.77 -2.02
C GLU A 5 -12.44 -5.58 -1.64
N LEU A 6 -11.62 -6.63 -1.79
CA LEU A 6 -10.19 -6.53 -1.52
C LEU A 6 -9.47 -5.67 -2.55
N LEU A 7 -9.84 -5.76 -3.83
CA LEU A 7 -9.29 -4.90 -4.87
C LEU A 7 -9.53 -3.42 -4.52
N SER A 8 -10.74 -3.06 -4.07
CA SER A 8 -11.04 -1.70 -3.62
C SER A 8 -10.18 -1.26 -2.44
N ILE A 9 -9.91 -2.14 -1.47
CA ILE A 9 -9.05 -1.82 -0.32
C ILE A 9 -7.59 -1.61 -0.77
N VAL A 10 -7.11 -2.44 -1.70
CA VAL A 10 -5.76 -2.30 -2.27
C VAL A 10 -5.63 -0.98 -3.04
N GLU A 11 -6.62 -0.63 -3.86
CA GLU A 11 -6.63 0.64 -4.60
C GLU A 11 -6.65 1.87 -3.67
N GLU A 12 -7.47 1.84 -2.61
CA GLU A 12 -7.49 2.90 -1.59
C GLU A 12 -6.10 3.04 -0.94
N THR A 13 -5.48 1.91 -0.55
CA THR A 13 -4.16 1.88 0.09
C THR A 13 -3.07 2.41 -0.84
N ILE A 14 -3.09 2.03 -2.13
CA ILE A 14 -2.16 2.59 -3.14
C ILE A 14 -2.31 4.12 -3.23
N GLY A 15 -3.54 4.63 -3.22
CA GLY A 15 -3.81 6.06 -3.24
C GLY A 15 -3.19 6.78 -2.04
N GLU A 16 -3.40 6.25 -0.83
CA GLU A 16 -2.83 6.79 0.40
C GLU A 16 -1.28 6.78 0.38
N LEU A 17 -0.66 5.69 -0.09
CA LEU A 17 0.81 5.59 -0.19
C LEU A 17 1.39 6.53 -1.25
N LYS A 18 0.71 6.78 -2.37
CA LYS A 18 1.17 7.77 -3.38
C LYS A 18 1.20 9.19 -2.83
N ILE A 19 0.20 9.55 -2.01
CA ILE A 19 0.20 10.82 -1.27
C ILE A 19 1.39 10.86 -0.31
N ALA A 20 1.63 9.76 0.41
CA ALA A 20 2.74 9.65 1.35
C ALA A 20 4.12 9.80 0.71
N LEU A 21 4.32 9.12 -0.42
CA LEU A 21 5.55 9.20 -1.19
C LEU A 21 5.83 10.63 -1.63
N THR A 22 4.80 11.30 -2.19
CA THR A 22 4.92 12.69 -2.65
C THR A 22 5.28 13.63 -1.51
N ALA A 23 4.65 13.48 -0.34
CA ALA A 23 4.96 14.28 0.83
C ALA A 23 6.42 14.09 1.30
N ASN A 24 6.90 12.85 1.40
CA ASN A 24 8.29 12.56 1.79
C ASN A 24 9.30 13.11 0.78
N GLN A 25 9.04 12.97 -0.52
CA GLN A 25 9.88 13.53 -1.57
C GLN A 25 9.97 15.06 -1.49
N GLN A 26 8.87 15.76 -1.16
CA GLN A 26 8.90 17.21 -0.97
C GLN A 26 9.73 17.62 0.26
N ARG A 27 9.54 16.90 1.38
CA ARG A 27 10.25 17.19 2.64
C ARG A 27 11.74 16.90 2.58
N ALA A 28 12.16 15.99 1.71
CA ALA A 28 13.58 15.77 1.43
C ALA A 28 14.30 17.06 0.97
N PHE A 29 13.58 18.06 0.44
CA PHE A 29 14.14 19.34 0.04
C PHE A 29 13.99 20.45 1.09
N GLU A 30 13.32 20.20 2.22
CA GLU A 30 13.08 21.21 3.26
C GLU A 30 14.33 21.49 4.10
N THR A 31 15.08 20.45 4.52
CA THR A 31 16.33 20.63 5.27
C THR A 31 17.39 19.58 4.94
N PRO A 32 18.69 19.95 4.80
CA PRO A 32 19.77 19.00 4.48
C PRO A 32 20.01 17.92 5.55
N TYR A 33 19.60 18.17 6.79
CA TYR A 33 19.88 17.30 7.93
C TYR A 33 18.91 16.11 8.00
N THR A 34 17.69 16.27 7.49
CA THR A 34 16.65 15.22 7.45
C THR A 34 16.39 14.71 6.03
N SER A 35 17.02 15.30 5.00
CA SER A 35 16.89 14.86 3.59
C SER A 35 17.10 13.37 3.41
N PHE A 36 18.10 12.79 4.08
CA PHE A 36 18.42 11.36 3.92
C PHE A 36 17.30 10.46 4.46
N GLU A 37 16.76 10.79 5.64
CA GLU A 37 15.66 10.03 6.26
C GLU A 37 14.40 10.05 5.39
N PHE A 38 14.06 11.22 4.84
CA PHE A 38 12.92 11.37 3.93
C PHE A 38 13.13 10.65 2.60
N LEU A 39 14.35 10.65 2.04
CA LEU A 39 14.66 9.90 0.83
C LEU A 39 14.63 8.39 1.05
N GLN A 40 15.17 7.91 2.19
CA GLN A 40 15.08 6.52 2.57
C GLN A 40 13.61 6.09 2.69
N ARG A 41 12.80 6.90 3.39
CA ARG A 41 11.37 6.59 3.56
C ARG A 41 10.62 6.63 2.23
N ALA A 42 10.94 7.56 1.34
CA ALA A 42 10.39 7.58 -0.01
C ALA A 42 10.76 6.32 -0.80
N SER A 43 11.97 5.79 -0.65
CA SER A 43 12.37 4.53 -1.26
C SER A 43 11.56 3.34 -0.73
N GLU A 44 11.37 3.25 0.58
CA GLU A 44 10.56 2.20 1.22
C GLU A 44 9.10 2.24 0.70
N LEU A 45 8.51 3.43 0.61
CA LEU A 45 7.15 3.62 0.09
C LEU A 45 7.04 3.25 -1.40
N ASP A 46 8.07 3.50 -2.20
CA ASP A 46 8.08 3.09 -3.62
C ASP A 46 8.14 1.57 -3.78
N GLU A 47 8.86 0.87 -2.90
CA GLU A 47 8.90 -0.60 -2.86
C GLU A 47 7.53 -1.18 -2.48
N ASP A 48 6.93 -0.69 -1.39
CA ASP A 48 5.58 -1.11 -0.96
C ASP A 48 4.53 -0.87 -2.07
N LEU A 49 4.60 0.28 -2.74
CA LEU A 49 3.71 0.61 -3.86
C LEU A 49 3.84 -0.38 -5.01
N ARG A 50 5.05 -0.79 -5.40
CA ARG A 50 5.26 -1.75 -6.48
C ARG A 50 4.65 -3.11 -6.14
N ASP A 51 4.75 -3.53 -4.88
CA ASP A 51 4.19 -4.80 -4.46
C ASP A 51 2.65 -4.75 -4.40
N LEU A 52 2.07 -3.63 -3.95
CA LEU A 52 0.62 -3.42 -4.03
C LEU A 52 0.12 -3.31 -5.48
N GLU A 53 0.87 -2.71 -6.40
CA GLU A 53 0.50 -2.65 -7.81
C GLU A 53 0.49 -4.04 -8.46
N LYS A 54 1.45 -4.91 -8.12
CA LYS A 54 1.41 -6.33 -8.55
C LYS A 54 0.20 -7.05 -7.98
N LEU A 55 -0.13 -6.82 -6.70
CA LEU A 55 -1.30 -7.41 -6.06
C LEU A 55 -2.60 -6.92 -6.72
N ARG A 56 -2.72 -5.63 -7.00
CA ARG A 56 -3.84 -5.04 -7.75
C ARG A 56 -3.99 -5.72 -9.11
N ASP A 57 -2.90 -5.84 -9.87
CA ASP A 57 -2.94 -6.44 -11.20
C ASP A 57 -3.32 -7.92 -11.14
N TYR A 58 -2.85 -8.64 -10.11
CA TYR A 58 -3.28 -10.01 -9.85
C TYR A 58 -4.78 -10.09 -9.55
N LEU A 59 -5.29 -9.31 -8.59
CA LEU A 59 -6.71 -9.29 -8.22
C LEU A 59 -7.62 -8.86 -9.38
N ALA A 60 -7.19 -7.88 -10.17
CA ALA A 60 -7.92 -7.42 -11.35
C ALA A 60 -7.99 -8.46 -12.47
N SER A 61 -7.13 -9.49 -12.44
CA SER A 61 -7.18 -10.61 -13.38
C SER A 61 -8.17 -11.71 -12.97
N LEU A 62 -8.68 -11.67 -11.74
CA LEU A 62 -9.63 -12.64 -11.18
C LEU A 62 -11.09 -12.23 -11.44
N ASP A 63 -12.03 -13.14 -11.18
CA ASP A 63 -13.47 -12.82 -11.24
C ASP A 63 -13.85 -11.92 -10.04
N PRO A 64 -14.38 -10.70 -10.24
CA PRO A 64 -14.75 -9.80 -9.15
C PRO A 64 -15.76 -10.39 -8.15
N GLU A 65 -16.61 -11.30 -8.62
CA GLU A 65 -17.67 -11.93 -7.82
C GLU A 65 -17.17 -13.17 -7.05
N ASP A 66 -15.94 -13.62 -7.32
CA ASP A 66 -15.41 -14.79 -6.63
C ASP A 66 -15.10 -14.49 -5.16
N ASP A 67 -15.36 -15.49 -4.31
CA ASP A 67 -14.96 -15.44 -2.92
C ASP A 67 -13.44 -15.65 -2.82
N LEU A 68 -12.79 -14.81 -2.00
CA LEU A 68 -11.34 -14.86 -1.82
C LEU A 68 -10.82 -16.15 -1.23
N GLY A 69 -11.66 -16.93 -0.52
CA GLY A 69 -11.30 -18.26 -0.04
C GLY A 69 -10.96 -19.26 -1.15
N LYS A 70 -11.25 -18.94 -2.42
CA LYS A 70 -10.79 -19.71 -3.59
C LYS A 70 -9.31 -19.50 -3.91
N TYR A 71 -8.75 -18.36 -3.53
CA TYR A 71 -7.41 -17.91 -3.95
C TYR A 71 -6.44 -17.75 -2.77
N PHE A 72 -6.96 -17.47 -1.59
CA PHE A 72 -6.20 -17.23 -0.37
C PHE A 72 -6.72 -18.15 0.74
N THR A 73 -5.81 -18.62 1.58
CA THR A 73 -6.17 -19.20 2.87
C THR A 73 -6.68 -18.11 3.82
N GLU A 74 -7.38 -18.51 4.87
CA GLU A 74 -7.87 -17.57 5.90
C GLU A 74 -6.72 -16.82 6.58
N GLU A 75 -5.62 -17.52 6.89
CA GLU A 75 -4.40 -16.91 7.46
C GLU A 75 -3.76 -15.90 6.50
N GLU A 76 -3.56 -16.26 5.23
CA GLU A 76 -2.98 -15.35 4.22
C GLU A 76 -3.83 -14.09 4.04
N LEU A 77 -5.16 -14.24 4.04
CA LEU A 77 -6.06 -13.12 3.89
C LEU A 77 -6.05 -12.21 5.12
N GLU A 78 -6.00 -12.78 6.32
CA GLU A 78 -5.90 -12.01 7.56
C GLU A 78 -4.57 -11.24 7.63
N GLU A 79 -3.46 -11.87 7.28
CA GLU A 79 -2.14 -11.21 7.22
C GLU A 79 -2.12 -10.07 6.20
N LEU A 80 -2.68 -10.30 5.01
CA LEU A 80 -2.77 -9.27 3.98
C LEU A 80 -3.60 -8.07 4.44
N LEU A 81 -4.77 -8.31 5.04
CA LEU A 81 -5.62 -7.23 5.54
C LEU A 81 -4.94 -6.44 6.67
N ARG A 82 -4.21 -7.11 7.56
CA ARG A 82 -3.40 -6.44 8.60
C ARG A 82 -2.29 -5.59 7.98
N LEU A 83 -1.60 -6.09 6.95
CA LEU A 83 -0.57 -5.32 6.24
C LEU A 83 -1.16 -4.06 5.60
N LEU A 84 -2.28 -4.20 4.88
CA LEU A 84 -2.97 -3.06 4.26
C LEU A 84 -3.40 -2.03 5.31
N GLU A 85 -3.94 -2.47 6.45
CA GLU A 85 -4.30 -1.59 7.55
C GLU A 85 -3.09 -0.85 8.14
N LEU A 86 -1.95 -1.51 8.28
CA LEU A 86 -0.70 -0.87 8.75
C LEU A 86 -0.19 0.16 7.75
N LEU A 87 -0.22 -0.14 6.45
CA LEU A 87 0.19 0.78 5.39
C LEU A 87 -0.70 2.02 5.34
N ARG A 88 -2.01 1.86 5.57
CA ARG A 88 -2.94 3.00 5.70
C ARG A 88 -2.69 3.85 6.95
N LYS A 89 -2.40 3.19 8.08
CA LYS A 89 -2.11 3.87 9.36
C LYS A 89 -0.73 4.51 9.41
N SER A 90 0.18 4.12 8.53
CA SER A 90 1.45 4.80 8.26
C SER A 90 1.16 6.17 7.64
N ARG A 91 0.60 7.08 8.45
CA ARG A 91 0.20 8.42 8.04
C ARG A 91 1.44 9.20 7.59
N PRO A 92 1.39 9.84 6.41
CA PRO A 92 2.50 10.67 5.94
C PRO A 92 2.68 12.03 6.62
N HIS A 93 1.74 12.41 7.49
CA HIS A 93 1.67 13.78 8.05
C HIS A 93 2.08 13.88 9.53
N GLU A 94 2.46 12.78 10.18
CA GLU A 94 2.68 12.76 11.64
C GLU A 94 4.13 12.90 12.11
N TYR A 95 5.10 13.14 11.22
CA TYR A 95 6.51 13.36 11.61
C TYR A 95 7.17 14.47 10.82
#